data_AF-A0A085ZZZ0-F1
#
_entry.id   AF-A0A085ZZZ0-F1
#
_cell.length_a   1.000
_cell.length_b   1.000
_cell.length_c   1.000
_cell.angle_alpha   90.00
_cell.angle_beta   90.00
_cell.angle_gamma   90.00
#
_symmetry.space_group_name_H-M   'P 1'
#
loop_
_entity.id
_entity.type
_entity.pdbx_description
1 polymer ?
#
loop_
_entity_poly.entity_id
_entity_poly.type
_entity_poly.pdbx_seq_one_letter_code
_entity_poly.pdbx_strand_id
1 'polypeptide(L)'
;MKLKETFLGLAGLLLFSTASYSQVGIGTLNPEQSSQLDVTATNKGMLVPRIKLTQTGLQAPVLGTAAVSLLVYNTQTINDVTPGFYYWNGVKWVRIVSKDEIDNFKETITTLINNGNGTYTYSNEDGKTTTIDIAGNVKTHETLTSLNYNSVTKVLTYKDEDEKLHEIILTGLRGAPGLPGADGANGKDGVDGAVGPQG
;
A
#
# COMPACT_ATOMS: atom_id res chain seq x y z
N MET A 1 69.63 -63.89 19.03
CA MET A 1 68.20 -63.83 18.65
C MET A 1 67.38 -62.81 19.45
N LYS A 2 67.70 -62.53 20.73
CA LYS A 2 66.93 -61.63 21.62
C LYS A 2 66.82 -60.15 21.21
N LEU A 3 67.80 -59.59 20.49
CA LEU A 3 67.80 -58.15 20.15
C LEU A 3 66.77 -57.75 19.08
N LYS A 4 66.32 -58.69 18.24
CA LYS A 4 65.34 -58.43 17.17
C LYS A 4 63.90 -58.35 17.71
N GLU A 5 63.60 -59.13 18.74
CA GLU A 5 62.28 -59.16 19.37
C GLU A 5 62.03 -57.94 20.27
N THR A 6 63.07 -57.42 20.93
CA THR A 6 62.97 -56.17 21.71
C THR A 6 62.78 -54.94 20.81
N PHE A 7 63.37 -54.94 19.61
CA PHE A 7 63.23 -53.83 18.65
C PHE A 7 61.87 -53.84 17.94
N LEU A 8 61.30 -55.02 17.65
CA LEU A 8 59.93 -55.14 17.13
C LEU A 8 58.87 -54.75 18.18
N GLY A 9 59.09 -55.10 19.46
CA GLY A 9 58.19 -54.72 20.55
C GLY A 9 58.14 -53.20 20.81
N LEU A 10 59.29 -52.52 20.68
CA LEU A 10 59.38 -51.06 20.87
C LEU A 10 58.83 -50.28 19.67
N ALA A 11 59.01 -50.78 18.44
CA ALA A 11 58.43 -50.21 17.22
C ALA A 11 56.90 -50.32 17.17
N GLY A 12 56.32 -51.42 17.71
CA GLY A 12 54.87 -51.59 17.82
C GLY A 12 54.19 -50.66 18.83
N LEU A 13 54.90 -50.25 19.88
CA LEU A 13 54.38 -49.35 20.92
C LEU A 13 54.38 -47.88 20.50
N LEU A 14 55.22 -47.50 19.52
CA LEU A 14 55.36 -46.13 19.00
C LEU A 14 54.40 -45.79 17.84
N LEU A 15 53.59 -46.74 17.37
CA LEU A 15 52.74 -46.58 16.17
C LEU A 15 51.24 -46.36 16.45
N PHE A 16 50.82 -46.21 17.71
CA PHE A 16 49.42 -45.95 18.07
C PHE A 16 49.23 -44.58 18.71
N SER A 17 49.55 -43.50 17.98
CA SER A 17 49.10 -42.16 18.33
C SER A 17 47.87 -41.79 17.49
N THR A 18 46.70 -42.33 17.86
CA THR A 18 45.43 -41.85 17.30
C THR A 18 45.07 -40.52 17.97
N ALA A 19 44.76 -39.49 17.18
CA ALA A 19 44.18 -38.27 17.70
C ALA A 19 42.73 -38.56 18.14
N SER A 20 42.49 -38.63 19.44
CA SER A 20 41.12 -38.70 19.98
C SER A 20 40.50 -37.31 19.96
N TYR A 21 39.49 -37.09 19.12
CA TYR A 21 38.65 -35.90 19.19
C TYR A 21 37.61 -36.11 20.29
N SER A 22 37.57 -35.24 21.29
CA SER A 22 36.53 -35.24 22.33
C SER A 22 35.53 -34.12 22.04
N GLN A 23 34.24 -34.43 22.15
CA GLN A 23 33.20 -33.42 22.23
C GLN A 23 33.29 -32.65 23.57
N VAL A 24 32.87 -31.39 23.58
CA VAL A 24 32.90 -30.55 24.77
C VAL A 24 31.53 -30.58 25.45
N GLY A 25 31.44 -31.24 26.59
CA GLY A 25 30.29 -31.15 27.50
C GLY A 25 30.50 -30.08 28.56
N ILE A 26 29.55 -29.17 28.72
CA ILE A 26 29.52 -28.22 29.84
C ILE A 26 28.25 -28.48 30.65
N GLY A 27 28.41 -28.99 31.87
CA GLY A 27 27.28 -29.33 32.74
C GLY A 27 26.61 -30.67 32.43
N THR A 28 27.18 -31.47 31.52
CA THR A 28 26.78 -32.87 31.27
C THR A 28 28.03 -33.76 31.15
N LEU A 29 27.92 -35.00 31.67
CA LEU A 29 28.94 -36.04 31.47
C LEU A 29 28.70 -36.87 30.21
N ASN A 30 27.49 -36.77 29.65
CA ASN A 30 27.08 -37.48 28.44
C ASN A 30 26.60 -36.45 27.40
N PRO A 31 27.51 -35.74 26.73
CA PRO A 31 27.12 -34.83 25.65
C PRO A 31 26.47 -35.61 24.51
N GLU A 32 25.48 -34.99 23.84
CA GLU A 32 24.85 -35.58 22.66
C GLU A 32 25.89 -35.90 21.57
N GLN A 33 25.83 -37.10 21.00
CA GLN A 33 26.86 -37.59 20.06
C GLN A 33 27.00 -36.74 18.80
N SER A 34 25.92 -36.07 18.39
CA SER A 34 25.92 -35.15 17.24
C SER A 34 26.39 -33.73 17.56
N SER A 35 26.80 -33.45 18.81
CA SER A 35 27.21 -32.13 19.25
C SER A 35 28.74 -32.01 19.31
N GLN A 36 29.26 -30.89 18.84
CA GLN A 36 30.66 -30.51 19.11
C GLN A 36 30.81 -29.80 20.46
N LEU A 37 29.73 -29.12 20.88
CA LEU A 37 29.56 -28.46 22.16
C LEU A 37 28.12 -28.71 22.65
N ASP A 38 28.00 -29.28 23.85
CA ASP A 38 26.73 -29.50 24.54
C ASP A 38 26.76 -28.77 25.88
N VAL A 39 25.72 -27.97 26.16
CA VAL A 39 25.65 -27.14 27.37
C VAL A 39 24.34 -27.38 28.08
N THR A 40 24.40 -27.99 29.26
CA THR A 40 23.23 -28.33 30.06
C THR A 40 23.27 -27.61 31.41
N ALA A 41 22.23 -26.85 31.72
CA ALA A 41 22.03 -26.24 33.03
C ALA A 41 20.53 -25.99 33.28
N THR A 42 20.10 -26.04 34.53
CA THR A 42 18.70 -25.79 34.91
C THR A 42 18.39 -24.31 35.11
N ASN A 43 19.40 -23.50 35.46
CA ASN A 43 19.25 -22.10 35.84
C ASN A 43 20.39 -21.20 35.35
N LYS A 44 21.15 -21.63 34.34
CA LYS A 44 22.23 -20.86 33.71
C LYS A 44 22.06 -20.85 32.20
N GLY A 45 22.59 -19.82 31.56
CA GLY A 45 22.65 -19.71 30.10
C GLY A 45 24.07 -19.53 29.60
N MET A 46 24.21 -19.32 28.29
CA MET A 46 25.49 -19.03 27.63
C MET A 46 25.59 -17.53 27.33
N LEU A 47 26.69 -16.90 27.74
CA LEU A 47 27.06 -15.58 27.24
C LEU A 47 27.86 -15.75 25.95
N VAL A 48 27.38 -15.10 24.89
CA VAL A 48 28.14 -14.91 23.65
C VAL A 48 29.04 -13.68 23.74
N PRO A 49 30.08 -13.56 22.91
CA PRO A 49 30.94 -12.37 22.89
C PRO A 49 30.13 -11.08 22.74
N ARG A 50 30.37 -10.13 23.64
CA ARG A 50 29.77 -8.79 23.58
C ARG A 50 30.72 -7.85 22.86
N ILE A 51 30.30 -7.31 21.72
CA ILE A 51 31.13 -6.46 20.88
C ILE A 51 30.48 -5.09 20.64
N LYS A 52 31.28 -4.16 20.13
CA LYS A 52 30.84 -2.80 19.78
C LYS A 52 30.81 -2.67 18.27
N LEU A 53 29.72 -3.09 17.64
CA LEU A 53 29.51 -2.85 16.21
C LEU A 53 29.27 -1.36 15.98
N THR A 54 29.67 -0.87 14.81
CA THR A 54 29.41 0.52 14.38
C THR A 54 28.48 0.61 13.18
N GLN A 55 28.38 -0.45 12.38
CA GLN A 55 27.42 -0.60 11.30
C GLN A 55 27.32 -2.06 10.86
N THR A 56 26.21 -2.47 10.26
CA THR A 56 26.01 -3.88 9.88
C THR A 56 26.91 -4.35 8.74
N GLY A 57 27.26 -3.45 7.82
CA GLY A 57 28.08 -3.75 6.64
C GLY A 57 29.58 -3.93 6.91
N LEU A 58 30.05 -3.76 8.14
CA LEU A 58 31.46 -3.96 8.50
C LEU A 58 31.61 -5.13 9.46
N GLN A 59 32.52 -6.07 9.16
CA GLN A 59 32.82 -7.16 10.10
C GLN A 59 33.45 -6.66 11.40
N ALA A 60 34.12 -5.50 11.37
CA ALA A 60 34.81 -4.93 12.52
C ALA A 60 33.83 -4.80 13.71
N PRO A 61 34.28 -5.08 14.94
CA PRO A 61 35.66 -5.24 15.39
C PRO A 61 36.22 -6.67 15.29
N VAL A 62 35.51 -7.62 14.66
CA VAL A 62 36.03 -8.98 14.48
C VAL A 62 37.26 -8.92 13.55
N LEU A 63 38.36 -9.51 14.00
CA LEU A 63 39.63 -9.57 13.27
C LEU A 63 39.66 -10.78 12.32
N GLY A 64 40.47 -10.70 11.26
CA GLY A 64 40.62 -11.77 10.28
C GLY A 64 39.46 -11.83 9.28
N THR A 65 39.03 -13.02 8.89
CA THR A 65 37.81 -13.21 8.09
C THR A 65 36.73 -13.74 9.01
N ALA A 66 35.65 -12.99 9.20
CA ALA A 66 34.50 -13.44 9.98
C ALA A 66 33.87 -14.68 9.32
N ALA A 67 33.77 -15.76 10.10
CA ALA A 67 33.11 -16.98 9.66
C ALA A 67 31.59 -16.76 9.58
N VAL A 68 30.94 -17.39 8.59
CA VAL A 68 29.47 -17.43 8.49
C VAL A 68 28.90 -18.07 9.75
N SER A 69 27.75 -17.57 10.21
CA SER A 69 27.05 -17.98 11.43
C SER A 69 27.77 -17.62 12.74
N LEU A 70 28.79 -16.76 12.71
CA LEU A 70 29.40 -16.22 13.92
C LEU A 70 28.36 -15.39 14.70
N LEU A 71 28.04 -15.79 15.94
CA LEU A 71 27.04 -15.14 16.80
C LEU A 71 27.69 -14.24 17.84
N VAL A 72 27.18 -13.01 17.95
CA VAL A 72 27.67 -11.98 18.88
C VAL A 72 26.52 -11.17 19.45
N TYR A 73 26.77 -10.49 20.57
CA TYR A 73 25.84 -9.50 21.12
C TYR A 73 26.42 -8.10 20.93
N ASN A 74 25.75 -7.27 20.14
CA ASN A 74 26.13 -5.86 19.99
C ASN A 74 25.67 -5.04 21.21
N THR A 75 26.50 -4.11 21.65
CA THR A 75 26.24 -3.24 22.81
C THR A 75 26.06 -1.76 22.44
N GLN A 76 26.15 -1.41 21.16
CA GLN A 76 26.14 -0.02 20.70
C GLN A 76 24.87 0.32 19.95
N THR A 77 24.49 1.60 20.02
CA THR A 77 23.55 2.23 19.10
C THR A 77 24.34 3.21 18.24
N ILE A 78 24.76 2.76 17.05
CA ILE A 78 25.55 3.57 16.11
C ILE A 78 25.07 3.21 14.70
N ASN A 79 24.79 4.21 13.86
CA ASN A 79 24.27 4.03 12.51
C ASN A 79 23.05 3.07 12.48
N ASP A 80 23.17 1.96 11.77
CA ASP A 80 22.14 0.94 11.57
C ASP A 80 22.22 -0.22 12.58
N VAL A 81 23.11 -0.15 13.58
CA VAL A 81 23.16 -1.14 14.67
C VAL A 81 22.56 -0.59 15.96
N THR A 82 21.80 -1.45 16.62
CA THR A 82 21.27 -1.28 17.98
C THR A 82 21.66 -2.47 18.86
N PRO A 83 21.57 -2.37 20.19
CA PRO A 83 21.84 -3.50 21.08
C PRO A 83 20.98 -4.72 20.75
N GLY A 84 21.60 -5.91 20.77
CA GLY A 84 20.92 -7.17 20.44
C GLY A 84 21.86 -8.23 19.88
N PHE A 85 21.31 -9.39 19.55
CA PHE A 85 22.05 -10.48 18.94
C PHE A 85 22.21 -10.26 17.43
N TYR A 86 23.41 -10.52 16.93
CA TYR A 86 23.72 -10.48 15.51
C TYR A 86 24.47 -11.74 15.11
N TYR A 87 24.20 -12.24 13.91
CA TYR A 87 25.03 -13.26 13.28
C TYR A 87 25.65 -12.73 11.98
N TRP A 88 26.86 -13.18 11.66
CA TRP A 88 27.51 -12.87 10.39
C TRP A 88 26.94 -13.77 9.28
N ASN A 89 26.44 -13.20 8.19
CA ASN A 89 25.90 -13.99 7.07
C ASN A 89 26.93 -14.23 5.94
N GLY A 90 28.18 -13.83 6.12
CA GLY A 90 29.23 -13.85 5.09
C GLY A 90 29.48 -12.50 4.42
N VAL A 91 28.53 -11.56 4.52
CA VAL A 91 28.59 -10.23 3.89
C VAL A 91 28.35 -9.10 4.88
N LYS A 92 27.42 -9.29 5.81
CA LYS A 92 27.04 -8.30 6.82
C LYS A 92 26.56 -8.96 8.11
N TRP A 93 26.50 -8.17 9.18
CA TRP A 93 25.81 -8.54 10.41
C TRP A 93 24.29 -8.49 10.22
N VAL A 94 23.61 -9.55 10.59
CA VAL A 94 22.15 -9.63 10.58
C VAL A 94 21.66 -9.70 12.01
N ARG A 95 20.80 -8.76 12.40
CA ARG A 95 20.19 -8.71 13.73
C ARG A 95 19.10 -9.77 13.87
N ILE A 96 19.06 -10.42 15.02
CA ILE A 96 17.94 -11.27 15.43
C ILE A 96 16.98 -10.38 16.22
N VAL A 97 15.73 -10.29 15.78
CA VAL A 97 14.69 -9.43 16.35
C VAL A 97 13.59 -10.24 17.02
N SER A 98 12.97 -9.69 18.07
CA SER A 98 11.80 -10.28 18.71
C SER A 98 10.53 -10.08 17.87
N LYS A 99 9.47 -10.83 18.19
CA LYS A 99 8.16 -10.65 17.56
C LYS A 99 7.58 -9.25 17.84
N ASP A 100 7.74 -8.74 19.06
CA ASP A 100 7.28 -7.41 19.44
C ASP A 100 7.98 -6.32 18.60
N GLU A 101 9.28 -6.49 18.36
CA GLU A 101 10.02 -5.60 17.46
C GLU A 101 9.52 -5.71 16.01
N ILE A 102 9.23 -6.92 15.52
CA ILE A 102 8.64 -7.12 14.19
C ILE A 102 7.26 -6.47 14.07
N ASP A 103 6.42 -6.61 15.08
CA ASP A 103 5.05 -6.09 15.05
C ASP A 103 5.05 -4.55 15.06
N ASN A 104 6.01 -3.92 15.72
CA ASN A 104 6.26 -2.48 15.59
C ASN A 104 6.70 -2.06 14.18
N PHE A 105 7.29 -2.95 13.37
CA PHE A 105 7.58 -2.68 11.96
C PHE A 105 6.37 -2.90 11.03
N LYS A 106 5.29 -3.53 11.50
CA LYS A 106 4.09 -3.83 10.69
C LYS A 106 3.09 -2.68 10.63
N GLU A 107 3.58 -1.45 10.52
CA GLU A 107 2.80 -0.21 10.29
C GLU A 107 2.03 -0.19 8.94
N THR A 108 1.59 -1.31 8.37
CA THR A 108 0.88 -1.31 7.07
C THR A 108 -0.35 -2.19 7.07
N ILE A 109 -1.27 -1.92 8.00
CA ILE A 109 -2.68 -2.25 7.77
C ILE A 109 -3.45 -0.93 7.65
N THR A 110 -3.46 -0.39 6.43
CA THR A 110 -4.48 0.61 6.06
C THR A 110 -5.75 -0.14 5.69
N THR A 111 -6.91 0.42 6.07
CA THR A 111 -8.21 -0.20 5.76
C THR A 111 -9.11 0.77 5.03
N LEU A 112 -9.94 0.24 4.14
CA LEU A 112 -11.01 0.99 3.50
C LEU A 112 -12.31 0.20 3.68
N ILE A 113 -13.21 0.73 4.50
CA ILE A 113 -14.45 0.05 4.89
C ILE A 113 -15.63 0.77 4.24
N ASN A 114 -16.50 0.02 3.57
CA ASN A 114 -17.79 0.53 3.08
C ASN A 114 -18.77 0.60 4.27
N ASN A 115 -19.31 1.80 4.53
CA ASN A 115 -20.23 2.02 5.65
C ASN A 115 -21.70 1.71 5.31
N GLY A 116 -22.01 1.32 4.06
CA GLY A 116 -23.36 0.97 3.62
C GLY A 116 -24.31 2.15 3.37
N ASN A 117 -23.83 3.38 3.55
CA ASN A 117 -24.59 4.63 3.38
C ASN A 117 -24.04 5.53 2.27
N GLY A 118 -23.19 5.00 1.39
CA GLY A 118 -22.52 5.78 0.34
C GLY A 118 -21.24 6.49 0.79
N THR A 119 -20.79 6.26 2.03
CA THR A 119 -19.49 6.72 2.54
C THR A 119 -18.53 5.54 2.75
N TYR A 120 -17.24 5.83 2.69
CA TYR A 120 -16.16 4.90 3.02
C TYR A 120 -15.32 5.45 4.15
N THR A 121 -14.92 4.60 5.10
CA THR A 121 -13.97 4.96 6.15
C THR A 121 -12.59 4.45 5.75
N TYR A 122 -11.67 5.37 5.46
CA TYR A 122 -10.25 5.09 5.36
C TYR A 122 -9.63 5.17 6.76
N SER A 123 -8.87 4.16 7.17
CA SER A 123 -8.03 4.21 8.39
C SER A 123 -6.58 4.06 7.99
N ASN A 124 -5.75 5.03 8.38
CA ASN A 124 -4.30 4.96 8.14
C ASN A 124 -3.61 4.03 9.17
N GLU A 125 -2.31 3.85 8.98
CA GLU A 125 -1.40 3.08 9.82
C GLU A 125 -1.34 3.55 11.28
N ASP A 126 -1.57 4.85 11.54
CA ASP A 126 -1.63 5.43 12.89
C ASP A 126 -3.01 5.25 13.56
N GLY A 127 -3.95 4.57 12.90
CA GLY A 127 -5.33 4.43 13.35
C GLY A 127 -6.18 5.71 13.18
N LYS A 128 -5.66 6.74 12.52
CA LYS A 128 -6.43 7.94 12.16
C LYS A 128 -7.40 7.63 11.03
N THR A 129 -8.66 7.98 11.25
CA THR A 129 -9.72 7.74 10.26
C THR A 129 -10.02 8.98 9.43
N THR A 130 -10.45 8.77 8.19
CA THR A 130 -10.94 9.80 7.27
C THR A 130 -12.16 9.24 6.54
N THR A 131 -13.28 9.95 6.61
CA THR A 131 -14.51 9.58 5.89
C THR A 131 -14.47 10.18 4.50
N ILE A 132 -14.66 9.33 3.50
CA ILE A 132 -14.82 9.70 2.10
C ILE A 132 -16.31 9.61 1.77
N ASP A 133 -16.96 10.75 1.56
CA ASP A 133 -18.37 10.81 1.20
C ASP A 133 -18.54 10.87 -0.33
N ILE A 134 -18.90 9.72 -0.92
CA ILE A 134 -19.13 9.63 -2.36
C ILE A 134 -20.53 10.12 -2.71
N ALA A 135 -21.54 9.71 -1.94
CA ALA A 135 -22.93 10.07 -2.21
C ALA A 135 -23.19 11.57 -2.10
N GLY A 136 -22.61 12.23 -1.09
CA GLY A 136 -22.68 13.69 -0.95
C GLY A 136 -21.98 14.42 -2.10
N ASN A 137 -20.77 13.98 -2.47
CA ASN A 137 -20.02 14.59 -3.57
C ASN A 137 -20.69 14.41 -4.94
N VAL A 138 -21.32 13.26 -5.18
CA VAL A 138 -22.09 13.05 -6.41
C VAL A 138 -23.27 14.02 -6.46
N LYS A 139 -24.05 14.13 -5.38
CA LYS A 139 -25.19 15.07 -5.33
C LYS A 139 -24.82 16.53 -5.56
N THR A 140 -23.66 16.98 -5.06
CA THR A 140 -23.22 18.38 -5.22
C THR A 140 -22.69 18.69 -6.62
N HIS A 141 -22.47 17.69 -7.48
CA HIS A 141 -21.93 17.86 -8.83
C HIS A 141 -22.80 17.21 -9.92
N GLU A 142 -24.01 16.77 -9.57
CA GLU A 142 -25.00 16.31 -10.54
C GLU A 142 -25.66 17.52 -11.23
N THR A 143 -25.72 17.49 -12.56
CA THR A 143 -26.49 18.48 -13.35
C THR A 143 -27.92 17.98 -13.55
N LEU A 144 -28.93 18.73 -13.10
CA LEU A 144 -30.33 18.36 -13.31
C LEU A 144 -30.72 18.47 -14.78
N THR A 145 -31.25 17.38 -15.35
CA THR A 145 -31.88 17.39 -16.69
C THR A 145 -33.34 16.98 -16.56
N SER A 146 -34.18 17.92 -16.15
CA SER A 146 -35.65 17.75 -16.14
C SER A 146 -36.30 18.99 -16.75
N LEU A 147 -37.05 18.78 -17.83
CA LEU A 147 -37.79 19.82 -18.54
C LEU A 147 -39.29 19.49 -18.43
N ASN A 148 -40.06 20.36 -17.80
CA ASN A 148 -41.51 20.19 -17.64
C ASN A 148 -42.27 21.26 -18.41
N TYR A 149 -43.13 20.85 -19.33
CA TYR A 149 -43.92 21.78 -20.13
C TYR A 149 -45.38 21.83 -19.65
N ASN A 150 -45.84 23.01 -19.29
CA ASN A 150 -47.25 23.27 -19.01
C ASN A 150 -47.96 23.73 -20.30
N SER A 151 -48.79 22.85 -20.84
CA SER A 151 -49.50 23.09 -22.11
C SER A 151 -50.59 24.16 -22.03
N VAL A 152 -51.06 24.51 -20.83
CA VAL A 152 -52.07 25.54 -20.58
C VAL A 152 -51.42 26.92 -20.52
N THR A 153 -50.38 27.07 -19.70
CA THR A 153 -49.66 28.36 -19.53
C THR A 153 -48.61 28.60 -20.61
N LYS A 154 -48.29 27.57 -21.42
CA LYS A 154 -47.23 27.59 -22.45
C LYS A 154 -45.84 27.91 -21.87
N VAL A 155 -45.55 27.41 -20.67
CA VAL A 155 -44.27 27.61 -19.98
C VAL A 155 -43.50 26.30 -19.89
N LEU A 156 -42.21 26.32 -20.22
CA LEU A 156 -41.27 25.25 -19.92
C LEU A 156 -40.52 25.59 -18.62
N THR A 157 -40.51 24.68 -17.66
CA THR A 157 -39.79 24.84 -16.39
C THR A 157 -38.66 23.83 -16.26
N TYR A 158 -37.55 24.28 -15.67
CA TYR A 158 -36.49 23.40 -15.17
C TYR A 158 -35.96 23.95 -13.84
N LYS A 159 -35.39 23.05 -13.03
CA LYS A 159 -34.69 23.37 -11.77
C LYS A 159 -33.21 23.16 -12.00
N ASP A 160 -32.37 24.16 -11.72
CA ASP A 160 -30.91 24.05 -11.84
C ASP A 160 -30.28 23.38 -10.61
N GLU A 161 -28.95 23.19 -10.65
CA GLU A 161 -28.13 22.59 -9.59
C GLU A 161 -28.19 23.34 -8.25
N ASP A 162 -28.50 24.65 -8.27
CA ASP A 162 -28.67 25.50 -7.09
C ASP A 162 -30.12 25.50 -6.58
N GLU A 163 -30.91 24.56 -7.07
CA GLU A 163 -32.34 24.43 -6.78
C GLU A 163 -33.23 25.57 -7.27
N LYS A 164 -32.72 26.45 -8.14
CA LYS A 164 -33.46 27.58 -8.66
C LYS A 164 -34.33 27.17 -9.85
N LEU A 165 -35.59 27.61 -9.82
CA LEU A 165 -36.53 27.40 -10.91
C LEU A 165 -36.33 28.44 -12.01
N HIS A 166 -36.27 27.97 -13.25
CA HIS A 166 -36.23 28.79 -14.45
C HIS A 166 -37.47 28.53 -15.28
N GLU A 167 -38.05 29.59 -15.85
CA GLU A 167 -39.24 29.53 -16.68
C GLU A 167 -38.94 30.11 -18.07
N ILE A 168 -39.30 29.36 -19.11
CA ILE A 168 -39.21 29.81 -20.50
C ILE A 168 -40.63 29.90 -21.06
N ILE A 169 -41.09 31.13 -21.30
CA ILE A 169 -42.44 31.41 -21.80
C ILE A 169 -42.46 31.28 -23.34
N LEU A 170 -43.34 30.43 -23.86
CA LEU A 170 -43.40 30.08 -25.30
C LEU A 170 -44.52 30.81 -26.07
N THR A 171 -45.23 31.76 -25.45
CA THR A 171 -46.44 32.39 -26.01
C THR A 171 -46.18 33.36 -27.18
N GLY A 172 -44.94 33.75 -27.45
CA GLY A 172 -44.59 34.79 -28.44
C GLY A 172 -43.85 34.31 -29.70
N LEU A 173 -43.65 33.00 -29.90
CA LEU A 173 -42.80 32.48 -30.98
C LEU A 173 -43.44 32.47 -32.38
N ARG A 174 -44.69 32.93 -32.54
CA ARG A 174 -45.28 33.09 -33.87
C ARG A 174 -44.69 34.33 -34.52
N GLY A 175 -43.84 34.14 -35.54
CA GLY A 175 -43.34 35.23 -36.36
C GLY A 175 -44.49 36.12 -36.88
N ALA A 176 -44.20 37.39 -37.12
CA ALA A 176 -45.18 38.33 -37.64
C ALA A 176 -45.90 37.72 -38.86
N PRO A 177 -47.23 37.85 -38.96
CA PRO A 177 -47.95 37.43 -40.16
C PRO A 177 -47.25 38.00 -41.39
N GLY A 178 -47.08 37.19 -42.44
CA GLY A 178 -46.57 37.70 -43.72
C GLY A 178 -47.40 38.89 -44.17
N LEU A 179 -46.76 39.88 -44.81
CA LEU A 179 -47.48 41.02 -45.37
C LEU A 179 -48.59 40.50 -46.30
N PRO A 180 -49.78 41.12 -46.30
CA PRO A 180 -50.83 40.79 -47.26
C PRO A 180 -50.27 40.83 -48.68
N GLY A 181 -50.69 39.90 -49.54
CA GLY A 181 -50.37 39.97 -50.96
C GLY A 181 -50.89 41.30 -51.54
N ALA A 182 -50.14 41.90 -52.46
CA ALA A 182 -50.58 43.12 -53.13
C ALA A 182 -51.94 42.89 -53.83
N ASP A 183 -52.87 43.83 -53.65
CA ASP A 183 -54.17 43.77 -54.32
C ASP A 183 -53.98 43.72 -55.85
N GLY A 184 -54.82 42.94 -56.52
CA GLY A 184 -54.85 42.90 -57.98
C GLY A 184 -55.23 44.26 -58.55
N ALA A 185 -54.63 44.65 -59.68
CA ALA A 185 -54.97 45.91 -60.34
C ALA A 185 -56.48 45.97 -60.66
N ASN A 186 -57.11 47.11 -60.37
CA ASN A 186 -58.53 47.31 -60.65
C ASN A 186 -58.85 47.05 -62.13
N GLY A 187 -60.03 46.46 -62.38
CA GLY A 187 -60.54 46.31 -63.73
C GLY A 187 -60.76 47.67 -64.39
N LYS A 188 -60.57 47.74 -65.72
CA LYS A 188 -60.87 48.95 -66.49
C LYS A 188 -62.38 49.20 -66.41
N ASP A 189 -62.79 50.43 -66.11
CA ASP A 189 -64.21 50.80 -66.08
C ASP A 189 -64.86 50.55 -67.45
N GLY A 190 -66.13 50.11 -67.42
CA GLY A 190 -66.94 49.94 -68.61
C GLY A 190 -67.30 51.30 -69.22
N VAL A 191 -67.48 51.34 -70.53
CA VAL A 191 -68.00 52.53 -71.23
C VAL A 191 -69.45 52.77 -70.84
N ASP A 192 -69.78 53.98 -70.40
CA ASP A 192 -71.16 54.36 -70.06
C ASP A 192 -72.08 54.23 -71.28
N GLY A 193 -73.30 53.75 -71.04
CA GLY A 193 -74.35 53.65 -72.05
C GLY A 193 -74.86 55.03 -72.46
N ALA A 194 -75.29 55.16 -73.73
CA ALA A 194 -75.84 56.40 -74.26
C ALA A 194 -77.06 56.89 -73.46
N VAL A 195 -77.11 58.20 -73.18
CA VAL A 195 -78.22 58.86 -72.47
C VAL A 195 -79.51 58.73 -73.30
N GLY A 196 -80.57 58.22 -72.68
CA GLY A 196 -81.90 58.10 -73.31
C GLY A 196 -82.61 59.47 -73.47
N PRO A 197 -83.54 59.62 -74.42
CA PRO A 197 -84.26 60.87 -74.65
C PRO A 197 -85.22 61.20 -73.49
N GLN A 198 -85.23 62.47 -73.06
CA GLN A 198 -86.11 63.00 -72.02
C GLN A 198 -87.55 63.10 -72.54
N GLY A 199 -88.51 62.62 -71.75
CA GLY A 199 -89.95 62.79 -71.96
C GLY A 199 -90.54 63.83 -71.02
#